data_AF-A0A6J1RJW0-F1
#
_entry.id   AF-A0A6J1RJW0-F1
#
_cell.length_a   1.000
_cell.length_b   1.000
_cell.length_c   1.000
_cell.angle_alpha   90.00
_cell.angle_beta   90.00
_cell.angle_gamma   90.00
#
_symmetry.space_group_name_H-M   'P 1'
#
loop_
_entity.id
_entity.type
_entity.pdbx_description
1 polymer ?
#
loop_
_entity_poly.entity_id
_entity_poly.type
_entity_poly.pdbx_seq_one_letter_code
_entity_poly.pdbx_strand_id
1 'polypeptide(L)'
;MHILKLTYTIVTISGCFRPQSWTSLFKRTVYNIYRLYVIIMLYTFTIFQIMDLVLYVDNTNDFTNNLNMMLTVSISCYKVLIMCLNYENIVALINYLTEEPFKPLDSDEMKIRRRYDKLIRNNTLRYTLLVTATCIIVISSSVFTDFRHKRLKYREWIPYDYSSYKIFCFTYAQQLLSACYSGIVNVAIDSLVCGLFMHICCQIEILEYRLRKILSNQLTVAYCVRHHNRIF
;
A
#
# COMPACT_ATOMS: atom_id res chain seq x y z
N MET A 1 11.38 -18.83 -5.49
CA MET A 1 10.75 -17.74 -6.26
C MET A 1 9.90 -16.95 -5.28
N HIS A 2 10.31 -15.73 -4.89
CA HIS A 2 9.51 -14.93 -3.95
C HIS A 2 8.30 -14.35 -4.68
N ILE A 3 7.12 -14.78 -4.26
CA ILE A 3 5.82 -14.30 -4.71
C ILE A 3 5.71 -12.80 -4.39
N LEU A 4 5.00 -12.02 -5.21
CA LEU A 4 4.68 -10.61 -4.93
C LEU A 4 5.92 -9.72 -4.67
N LYS A 5 7.11 -10.05 -5.17
CA LYS A 5 8.37 -9.36 -4.83
C LYS A 5 8.28 -7.83 -4.97
N LEU A 6 7.71 -7.32 -6.07
CA LEU A 6 7.57 -5.88 -6.28
C LEU A 6 6.61 -5.26 -5.26
N THR A 7 5.43 -5.84 -5.11
CA THR A 7 4.40 -5.39 -4.17
C THR A 7 4.93 -5.37 -2.74
N TYR A 8 5.64 -6.43 -2.34
CA TYR A 8 6.30 -6.52 -1.04
C TYR A 8 7.34 -5.42 -0.82
N THR A 9 8.15 -5.11 -1.82
CA THR A 9 9.11 -4.00 -1.76
C THR A 9 8.40 -2.67 -1.56
N ILE A 10 7.31 -2.41 -2.28
CA ILE A 10 6.55 -1.16 -2.16
C ILE A 10 5.92 -1.04 -0.76
N VAL A 11 5.31 -2.12 -0.26
CA VAL A 11 4.73 -2.14 1.10
C VAL A 11 5.82 -1.97 2.17
N THR A 12 7.00 -2.55 1.96
CA THR A 12 8.16 -2.33 2.84
C THR A 12 8.60 -0.87 2.87
N ILE A 13 8.76 -0.25 1.68
CA ILE A 13 9.17 1.15 1.53
C ILE A 13 8.13 2.09 2.14
N SER A 14 6.84 1.79 2.02
CA SER A 14 5.76 2.60 2.59
C SER A 14 5.70 2.61 4.12
N GLY A 15 6.53 1.79 4.81
CA GLY A 15 6.49 1.63 6.27
C GLY A 15 5.37 0.70 6.77
N CYS A 16 4.55 0.14 5.87
CA CYS A 16 3.38 -0.67 6.23
C CYS A 16 3.72 -2.10 6.64
N PHE A 17 4.85 -2.66 6.20
CA PHE A 17 5.16 -4.07 6.44
C PHE A 17 6.65 -4.31 6.61
N ARG A 18 7.04 -4.86 7.77
CA ARG A 18 8.45 -5.18 8.04
C ARG A 18 8.89 -6.43 7.25
N PRO A 19 10.05 -6.39 6.58
CA PRO A 19 10.63 -7.55 5.92
C PRO A 19 10.90 -8.69 6.91
N GLN A 20 10.46 -9.90 6.59
CA GLN A 20 10.78 -11.09 7.39
C GLN A 20 12.27 -11.46 7.34
N SER A 21 12.97 -11.08 6.26
CA SER A 21 14.39 -11.37 6.06
C SER A 21 15.33 -10.58 6.98
N TRP A 22 14.82 -9.59 7.71
CA TRP A 22 15.63 -8.73 8.58
C TRP A 22 15.63 -9.27 10.01
N THR A 23 16.50 -10.24 10.26
CA THR A 23 16.65 -10.90 11.58
C THR A 23 17.49 -10.09 12.57
N SER A 24 18.34 -9.16 12.11
CA SER A 24 19.19 -8.40 13.03
C SER A 24 18.40 -7.38 13.85
N LEU A 25 18.67 -7.36 15.16
CA LEU A 25 17.98 -6.53 16.14
C LEU A 25 18.08 -5.03 15.77
N PHE A 26 19.25 -4.59 15.32
CA PHE A 26 19.48 -3.22 14.84
C PHE A 26 18.57 -2.82 13.66
N LYS A 27 18.52 -3.64 12.59
CA LYS A 27 17.68 -3.36 11.41
C LYS A 27 16.20 -3.29 11.78
N ARG A 28 15.76 -4.18 12.68
CA ARG A 28 14.40 -4.20 13.19
C ARG A 28 14.06 -2.93 13.97
N THR A 29 14.95 -2.47 14.84
CA THR A 29 14.74 -1.24 15.62
C THR A 29 14.66 -0.01 14.73
N VAL A 30 15.59 0.15 13.79
CA VAL A 30 15.59 1.28 12.84
C VAL A 30 14.30 1.31 12.03
N TYR A 31 13.86 0.15 11.51
CA TYR A 31 12.61 0.07 10.75
C TYR A 31 11.38 0.39 11.60
N ASN A 32 11.34 -0.06 12.86
CA ASN A 32 10.23 0.26 13.76
C ASN A 32 10.15 1.76 14.07
N ILE A 33 11.29 2.44 14.26
CA ILE A 33 11.35 3.90 14.45
C ILE A 33 10.83 4.61 13.20
N TYR A 34 11.30 4.20 12.02
CA TYR A 34 10.82 4.73 10.74
C TYR A 34 9.31 4.55 10.57
N ARG A 35 8.80 3.35 10.84
CA ARG A 35 7.35 3.05 10.78
C ARG A 35 6.56 3.92 11.75
N LEU A 36 7.03 4.09 12.99
CA LEU A 36 6.39 4.94 13.98
C LEU A 36 6.35 6.40 13.51
N TYR A 37 7.45 6.90 12.93
CA TYR A 37 7.53 8.22 12.34
C TYR A 37 6.48 8.41 11.22
N VAL A 38 6.39 7.47 10.28
CA VAL A 38 5.40 7.53 9.18
C VAL A 38 3.97 7.56 9.71
N ILE A 39 3.67 6.72 10.72
CA ILE A 39 2.34 6.70 11.36
C ILE A 39 2.06 8.05 12.02
N ILE A 40 2.94 8.54 12.89
CA ILE A 40 2.76 9.82 13.59
C ILE A 40 2.55 10.95 12.57
N MET A 41 3.35 11.00 11.51
CA MET A 41 3.26 11.99 10.45
C MET A 41 1.87 11.97 9.77
N LEU A 42 1.38 10.80 9.34
CA LEU A 42 0.08 10.66 8.67
C LEU A 42 -1.10 11.02 9.58
N TYR A 43 -1.06 10.58 10.84
CA TYR A 43 -2.10 10.89 11.82
C TYR A 43 -2.15 12.37 12.16
N THR A 44 -0.99 13.00 12.37
CA THR A 44 -0.89 14.44 12.64
C THR A 44 -1.45 15.24 11.47
N PHE A 45 -1.08 14.89 10.23
CA PHE A 45 -1.59 15.54 9.03
C PHE A 45 -3.12 15.38 8.90
N THR A 46 -3.66 14.20 9.22
CA THR A 46 -5.11 13.95 9.22
C THR A 46 -5.82 14.84 10.25
N ILE A 47 -5.28 14.94 11.47
CA ILE A 47 -5.84 15.78 12.53
C ILE A 47 -5.86 17.25 12.10
N PHE A 48 -4.78 17.76 11.50
CA PHE A 48 -4.71 19.14 11.01
C PHE A 48 -5.73 19.44 9.90
N GLN A 49 -5.98 18.47 9.01
CA GLN A 49 -7.01 18.57 7.98
C GLN A 49 -8.43 18.57 8.58
N ILE A 50 -8.70 17.70 9.55
CA ILE A 50 -10.01 17.65 10.25
C ILE A 50 -10.26 18.96 11.00
N MET A 51 -9.26 19.46 11.74
CA MET A 51 -9.39 20.68 12.52
C MET A 51 -9.67 21.90 11.63
N ASP A 52 -9.02 22.02 10.47
CA ASP A 52 -9.33 23.09 9.53
C ASP A 52 -10.78 23.02 9.05
N LEU A 53 -11.24 21.81 8.68
CA LEU A 53 -12.59 21.60 8.16
C LEU A 53 -13.68 21.91 9.20
N VAL A 54 -13.44 21.55 10.47
CA VAL A 54 -14.41 21.78 11.55
C VAL A 54 -14.43 23.24 12.01
N LEU A 55 -13.28 23.93 12.03
CA LEU A 55 -13.15 25.23 12.69
C LEU A 55 -13.20 26.44 11.75
N TYR A 56 -12.83 26.31 10.47
CA TYR A 56 -12.52 27.49 9.63
C TYR A 56 -13.08 27.48 8.21
N VAL A 57 -13.82 26.45 7.80
CA VAL A 57 -14.27 26.37 6.41
C VAL A 57 -15.59 27.11 6.19
N ASP A 58 -15.48 28.29 5.59
CA ASP A 58 -16.62 29.14 5.22
C ASP A 58 -16.96 29.08 3.72
N ASN A 59 -16.03 28.62 2.87
CA ASN A 59 -16.16 28.63 1.40
C ASN A 59 -16.32 27.22 0.82
N THR A 60 -17.27 27.05 -0.11
CA THR A 60 -17.65 25.74 -0.68
C THR A 60 -16.56 25.08 -1.53
N ASN A 61 -15.77 25.88 -2.28
CA ASN A 61 -14.67 25.33 -3.08
C ASN A 61 -13.51 24.86 -2.19
N ASP A 62 -13.17 25.63 -1.17
CA ASP A 62 -12.12 25.28 -0.21
C ASP A 62 -12.54 24.07 0.64
N PHE A 63 -13.83 24.01 1.01
CA PHE A 63 -14.42 22.83 1.66
C PHE A 63 -14.22 21.57 0.84
N THR A 64 -14.56 21.61 -0.44
CA THR A 64 -14.52 20.41 -1.29
C THR A 64 -13.08 19.90 -1.46
N ASN A 65 -12.12 20.80 -1.67
CA ASN A 65 -10.72 20.42 -1.83
C ASN A 65 -10.11 19.86 -0.54
N ASN A 66 -10.36 20.51 0.61
CA ASN A 66 -9.88 20.03 1.91
C ASN A 66 -10.56 18.71 2.31
N LEU A 67 -11.88 18.58 2.09
CA LEU A 67 -12.61 17.35 2.36
C LEU A 67 -12.02 16.18 1.56
N ASN A 68 -11.73 16.38 0.27
CA ASN A 68 -11.13 15.33 -0.56
C ASN A 68 -9.76 14.88 -0.02
N MET A 69 -8.91 15.84 0.36
CA MET A 69 -7.60 15.53 0.93
C MET A 69 -7.73 14.83 2.29
N MET A 70 -8.58 15.35 3.17
CA MET A 70 -8.87 14.78 4.49
C MET A 70 -9.37 13.33 4.37
N LEU A 71 -10.32 13.05 3.48
CA LEU A 71 -10.83 11.70 3.24
C LEU A 71 -9.72 10.78 2.72
N THR A 72 -8.91 11.25 1.76
CA THR A 72 -7.81 10.46 1.20
C THR A 72 -6.80 10.05 2.26
N VAL A 73 -6.38 10.97 3.13
CA VAL A 73 -5.42 10.68 4.21
C VAL A 73 -6.04 9.84 5.31
N SER A 74 -7.34 10.04 5.62
CA SER A 74 -8.08 9.21 6.57
C SER A 74 -8.14 7.75 6.12
N ILE A 75 -8.39 7.51 4.83
CA ILE A 75 -8.35 6.16 4.24
C ILE A 75 -6.95 5.54 4.39
N SER A 76 -5.89 6.30 4.13
CA SER A 76 -4.51 5.83 4.33
C SER A 76 -4.26 5.42 5.78
N CYS A 77 -4.67 6.25 6.75
CA CYS A 77 -4.51 5.94 8.18
C CYS A 77 -5.28 4.68 8.57
N TYR A 78 -6.52 4.54 8.10
CA TYR A 78 -7.35 3.36 8.35
C TYR A 78 -6.72 2.08 7.77
N LYS A 79 -6.24 2.13 6.52
CA LYS A 79 -5.54 1.01 5.88
C LYS A 79 -4.27 0.63 6.64
N VAL A 80 -3.48 1.61 7.09
CA VAL A 80 -2.29 1.36 7.92
C VAL A 80 -2.68 0.66 9.21
N LEU A 81 -3.72 1.10 9.92
CA LEU A 81 -4.18 0.42 11.13
C LEU A 81 -4.56 -1.03 10.88
N ILE A 82 -5.39 -1.30 9.86
CA ILE A 82 -5.80 -2.66 9.51
C ILE A 82 -4.57 -3.52 9.22
N MET A 83 -3.62 -2.98 8.45
CA MET A 83 -2.38 -3.67 8.11
C MET A 83 -1.54 -3.96 9.35
N CYS A 84 -1.51 -3.06 10.32
CA CYS A 84 -0.82 -3.25 11.59
C CYS A 84 -1.47 -4.34 12.43
N LEU A 85 -2.80 -4.32 12.56
CA LEU A 85 -3.57 -5.27 13.38
C LEU A 85 -3.53 -6.69 12.80
N ASN A 86 -3.58 -6.81 11.47
CA ASN A 86 -3.62 -8.09 10.76
C ASN A 86 -2.24 -8.53 10.22
N TYR A 87 -1.15 -7.95 10.72
CA TYR A 87 0.20 -8.21 10.20
C TYR A 87 0.53 -9.71 10.17
N GLU A 88 0.32 -10.42 11.28
CA GLU A 88 0.64 -11.85 11.38
C GLU A 88 -0.25 -12.70 10.45
N ASN A 89 -1.52 -12.33 10.29
CA ASN A 89 -2.44 -13.01 9.37
C ASN A 89 -2.01 -12.84 7.91
N ILE A 90 -1.58 -11.64 7.52
CA ILE A 90 -1.10 -11.35 6.16
C ILE A 90 0.23 -12.05 5.90
N VAL A 91 1.13 -12.07 6.89
CA VAL A 91 2.36 -12.87 6.87
C VAL A 91 2.03 -14.34 6.61
N ALA A 92 1.12 -14.92 7.40
CA ALA A 92 0.73 -16.32 7.27
C ALA A 92 0.13 -16.61 5.88
N LEU A 93 -0.77 -15.75 5.39
CA LEU A 93 -1.38 -15.87 4.07
C LEU A 93 -0.33 -15.89 2.95
N ILE A 94 0.65 -14.99 2.98
CA ILE A 94 1.73 -14.93 2.01
C ILE A 94 2.58 -16.22 2.07
N ASN A 95 2.85 -16.73 3.28
CA ASN A 95 3.61 -17.95 3.47
C ASN A 95 2.87 -19.17 2.92
N TYR A 96 1.55 -19.28 3.15
CA TYR A 96 0.73 -20.37 2.61
C TYR A 96 0.84 -20.47 1.09
N LEU A 97 0.87 -19.34 0.36
CA LEU A 97 1.02 -19.34 -1.10
C LEU A 97 2.34 -19.96 -1.62
N THR A 98 3.32 -20.16 -0.74
CA THR A 98 4.60 -20.85 -1.05
C THR A 98 4.61 -22.32 -0.64
N GLU A 99 3.66 -22.75 0.19
CA GLU A 99 3.57 -24.11 0.72
C GLU A 99 2.70 -25.01 -0.17
N GLU A 100 2.76 -26.32 0.06
CA GLU A 100 1.79 -27.24 -0.54
C GLU A 100 0.41 -27.03 0.09
N PRO A 101 -0.69 -27.07 -0.67
CA PRO A 101 -0.81 -27.48 -2.07
C PRO A 101 -0.66 -26.34 -3.10
N PHE A 102 -0.44 -25.10 -2.68
CA PHE A 102 -0.36 -23.92 -3.57
C PHE A 102 0.93 -23.82 -4.38
N LYS A 103 1.94 -24.59 -4.01
CA LYS A 103 3.17 -24.76 -4.77
C LYS A 103 2.87 -25.47 -6.11
N PRO A 104 3.35 -24.93 -7.25
CA PRO A 104 3.19 -25.57 -8.55
C PRO A 104 4.02 -26.85 -8.63
N LEU A 105 3.45 -27.89 -9.24
CA LEU A 105 4.03 -29.23 -9.35
C LEU A 105 4.71 -29.48 -10.70
N ASP A 106 4.20 -28.88 -11.77
CA ASP A 106 4.72 -29.07 -13.13
C ASP A 106 4.98 -27.77 -13.87
N SER A 107 5.55 -27.91 -15.07
CA SER A 107 5.93 -26.79 -15.92
C SER A 107 4.74 -25.99 -16.44
N ASP A 108 3.56 -26.60 -16.55
CA ASP A 108 2.34 -25.94 -17.01
C ASP A 108 1.69 -25.12 -15.89
N GLU A 109 1.61 -25.65 -14.68
CA GLU A 109 1.21 -24.88 -13.48
C GLU A 109 2.17 -23.69 -13.25
N MET A 110 3.46 -23.88 -13.51
CA MET A 110 4.43 -22.77 -13.50
C MET A 110 4.14 -21.71 -14.57
N LYS A 111 3.66 -22.09 -15.77
CA LYS A 111 3.27 -21.11 -16.81
C LYS A 111 2.05 -20.30 -16.36
N ILE A 112 1.03 -20.96 -15.80
CA ILE A 112 -0.16 -20.30 -15.24
C ILE A 112 0.28 -19.27 -14.19
N ARG A 113 1.07 -19.71 -13.20
CA ARG A 113 1.58 -18.84 -12.14
C ARG A 113 2.35 -17.64 -12.68
N ARG A 114 3.29 -17.85 -13.61
CA ARG A 114 4.07 -16.76 -14.22
C ARG A 114 3.20 -15.75 -14.96
N ARG A 115 2.11 -16.19 -15.58
CA ARG A 115 1.16 -15.29 -16.25
C ARG A 115 0.50 -14.34 -15.24
N TYR A 116 -0.02 -14.87 -14.13
CA TYR A 116 -0.59 -14.04 -13.06
C TYR A 116 0.44 -13.15 -12.39
N ASP A 117 1.64 -13.67 -12.09
CA ASP A 117 2.72 -12.86 -11.52
C ASP A 117 3.08 -11.66 -12.42
N LYS A 118 3.08 -11.85 -13.74
CA LYS A 118 3.32 -10.78 -14.71
C LYS A 118 2.18 -9.76 -14.71
N LEU A 119 0.92 -10.21 -14.63
CA LEU A 119 -0.24 -9.32 -14.53
C LEU A 119 -0.20 -8.49 -13.25
N ILE A 120 0.02 -9.13 -12.10
CA ILE A 120 0.13 -8.46 -10.79
C ILE A 120 1.27 -7.43 -10.81
N ARG A 121 2.45 -7.82 -11.31
CA ARG A 121 3.60 -6.92 -11.42
C ARG A 121 3.31 -5.72 -12.32
N ASN A 122 2.73 -5.95 -13.50
CA ASN A 122 2.43 -4.87 -14.44
C ASN A 122 1.37 -3.92 -13.88
N ASN A 123 0.33 -4.44 -13.24
CA ASN A 123 -0.70 -3.62 -12.60
C ASN A 123 -0.11 -2.75 -11.48
N THR A 124 0.67 -3.37 -10.58
CA THR A 124 1.35 -2.69 -9.48
C THR A 124 2.31 -1.60 -10.01
N LEU A 125 3.09 -1.89 -11.06
CA LEU A 125 3.98 -0.90 -11.68
C LEU A 125 3.21 0.28 -12.25
N ARG A 126 2.15 0.03 -13.04
CA ARG A 126 1.34 1.08 -13.65
C ARG A 126 0.69 1.96 -12.58
N TYR A 127 0.14 1.37 -11.53
CA TYR A 127 -0.50 2.12 -10.46
C TYR A 127 0.51 2.97 -9.69
N THR A 128 1.67 2.39 -9.35
CA THR A 128 2.76 3.12 -8.67
C THR A 128 3.29 4.27 -9.51
N LEU A 129 3.48 4.06 -10.82
CA LEU A 129 3.91 5.11 -11.74
C LEU A 129 2.90 6.24 -11.83
N LEU A 130 1.61 5.91 -11.91
CA LEU A 130 0.55 6.91 -11.97
C LEU A 130 0.55 7.80 -10.73
N VAL A 131 0.56 7.20 -9.53
CA VAL A 131 0.56 7.96 -8.27
C VAL A 131 1.85 8.75 -8.08
N THR A 132 3.00 8.19 -8.46
CA THR A 132 4.28 8.92 -8.40
C THR A 132 4.26 10.12 -9.35
N ALA A 133 3.74 9.95 -10.57
CA ALA A 133 3.59 11.06 -11.53
C ALA A 133 2.65 12.14 -10.98
N THR A 134 1.51 11.75 -10.38
CA THR A 134 0.59 12.69 -9.72
C THR A 134 1.30 13.46 -8.61
N CYS A 135 2.09 12.80 -7.76
CA CYS A 135 2.86 13.46 -6.71
C CYS A 135 3.85 14.48 -7.29
N ILE A 136 4.59 14.12 -8.34
CA ILE A 136 5.54 15.03 -9.01
C ILE A 136 4.81 16.24 -9.58
N ILE A 137 3.68 16.04 -10.25
CA ILE A 137 2.87 17.13 -10.81
C ILE A 137 2.35 18.05 -9.71
N VAL A 138 1.82 17.49 -8.62
CA VAL A 138 1.31 18.26 -7.48
C VAL A 138 2.41 19.07 -6.81
N ILE A 139 3.58 18.46 -6.54
CA ILE A 139 4.73 19.17 -5.96
C ILE A 139 5.17 20.30 -6.89
N SER A 140 5.34 20.00 -8.18
CA SER A 140 5.78 20.98 -9.17
C SER A 140 4.81 22.16 -9.24
N SER A 141 3.52 21.87 -9.41
CA SER A 141 2.45 22.89 -9.42
C SER A 141 2.49 23.72 -8.14
N SER A 142 2.54 23.08 -6.98
CA SER A 142 2.56 23.73 -5.67
C SER A 142 3.74 24.68 -5.49
N VAL A 143 4.91 24.33 -6.01
CA VAL A 143 6.10 25.19 -5.96
C VAL A 143 5.91 26.45 -6.81
N PHE A 144 5.29 26.32 -7.99
CA PHE A 144 5.06 27.47 -8.86
C PHE A 144 3.89 28.36 -8.41
N THR A 145 2.86 27.79 -7.78
CA THR A 145 1.66 28.52 -7.36
C THR A 145 1.71 28.90 -5.88
N ASP A 146 1.66 27.93 -4.98
CA ASP A 146 1.34 28.15 -3.57
C ASP A 146 2.57 28.65 -2.79
N PHE A 147 3.72 28.02 -3.02
CA PHE A 147 4.99 28.39 -2.38
C PHE A 147 5.39 29.84 -2.70
N ARG A 148 5.20 30.28 -3.96
CA ARG A 148 5.51 31.65 -4.39
C ARG A 148 4.73 32.71 -3.60
N HIS A 149 3.52 32.37 -3.16
CA HIS A 149 2.66 33.26 -2.39
C HIS A 149 2.71 32.99 -0.88
N LYS A 150 3.69 32.20 -0.39
CA LYS A 150 3.81 31.75 1.01
C LYS A 150 2.54 31.07 1.54
N ARG A 151 1.87 30.29 0.69
CA ARG A 151 0.69 29.50 1.05
C ARG A 151 1.04 28.01 1.06
N LEU A 152 0.40 27.28 1.95
CA LEU A 152 0.44 25.83 1.96
C LEU A 152 -0.39 25.28 0.80
N LYS A 153 -0.02 24.10 0.29
CA LYS A 153 -0.74 23.47 -0.84
C LYS A 153 -2.15 23.07 -0.44
N TYR A 154 -2.21 22.38 0.69
CA TYR A 154 -3.45 21.99 1.32
C TYR A 154 -3.67 22.94 2.48
N ARG A 155 -4.87 23.46 2.60
CA ARG A 155 -5.20 24.26 3.76
C ARG A 155 -5.33 23.31 4.95
N GLU A 156 -4.73 23.67 6.07
CA GLU A 156 -4.72 22.85 7.27
C GLU A 156 -4.57 23.74 8.50
N TRP A 157 -5.07 23.26 9.64
CA TRP A 157 -4.96 23.99 10.89
C TRP A 157 -3.63 23.64 11.55
N ILE A 158 -2.80 24.67 11.78
CA ILE A 158 -1.48 24.52 12.38
C ILE A 158 -1.50 25.19 13.75
N PRO A 159 -1.09 24.49 14.83
CA PRO A 159 -1.17 25.00 16.20
C PRO A 159 -0.10 26.05 16.54
N TYR A 160 0.69 26.51 15.56
CA TYR A 160 1.78 27.46 15.76
C TYR A 160 1.85 28.46 14.61
N ASP A 161 2.41 29.63 14.88
CA ASP A 161 2.64 30.66 13.86
C ASP A 161 3.80 30.26 12.94
N TYR A 162 3.51 30.11 11.66
CA TYR A 162 4.47 29.80 10.61
C TYR A 162 4.87 31.02 9.77
N SER A 163 4.60 32.26 10.25
CA SER A 163 4.97 33.50 9.56
C SER A 163 6.48 33.64 9.27
N SER A 164 7.32 33.03 10.11
CA SER A 164 8.76 32.96 9.86
C SER A 164 9.07 32.06 8.67
N TYR A 165 9.87 32.55 7.73
CA TYR A 165 10.22 31.83 6.49
C TYR A 165 10.77 30.42 6.74
N LYS A 166 11.60 30.24 7.77
CA LYS A 166 12.17 28.92 8.11
C LYS A 166 11.09 27.93 8.57
N ILE A 167 10.15 28.40 9.40
CA ILE A 167 9.04 27.59 9.92
C ILE A 167 8.05 27.28 8.80
N PHE A 168 7.76 28.25 7.93
CA PHE A 168 6.96 28.03 6.72
C PHE A 168 7.57 26.95 5.83
N CYS A 169 8.86 27.04 5.48
CA CYS A 169 9.52 26.05 4.62
C CYS A 169 9.47 24.64 5.22
N PHE A 170 9.71 24.52 6.53
CA PHE A 170 9.63 23.24 7.22
C PHE A 170 8.20 22.66 7.17
N THR A 171 7.21 23.47 7.50
CA THR A 171 5.80 23.06 7.51
C THR A 171 5.31 22.68 6.12
N TYR A 172 5.65 23.47 5.10
CA TYR A 172 5.34 23.20 3.70
C TYR A 172 5.98 21.88 3.21
N ALA A 173 7.25 21.64 3.54
CA ALA A 173 7.93 20.40 3.17
C ALA A 173 7.29 19.18 3.87
N GLN A 174 6.95 19.32 5.15
CA GLN A 174 6.31 18.26 5.93
C GLN A 174 4.91 17.94 5.40
N GLN A 175 4.13 18.96 5.02
CA GLN A 175 2.81 18.78 4.42
C GLN A 175 2.90 18.01 3.09
N LEU A 176 3.78 18.44 2.19
CA LEU A 176 3.97 17.76 0.90
C LEU A 176 4.47 16.33 1.08
N LEU A 177 5.40 16.10 2.02
CA LEU A 177 5.89 14.78 2.35
C LEU A 177 4.77 13.87 2.85
N SER A 178 3.93 14.38 3.76
CA SER A 178 2.78 13.66 4.31
C SER A 178 1.76 13.30 3.23
N ALA A 179 1.46 14.23 2.33
CA ALA A 179 0.58 14.02 1.19
C ALA A 179 1.10 12.93 0.24
N CYS A 180 2.39 12.97 -0.11
CA CYS A 180 3.00 11.97 -0.99
C CYS A 180 3.04 10.59 -0.32
N TYR A 181 3.39 10.53 0.97
CA TYR A 181 3.39 9.28 1.73
C TYR A 181 2.01 8.65 1.83
N SER A 182 0.97 9.47 2.02
CA SER A 182 -0.43 9.00 1.99
C SER A 182 -0.73 8.30 0.66
N GLY A 183 -0.33 8.88 -0.46
CA GLY A 183 -0.47 8.26 -1.79
C GLY A 183 0.29 6.92 -1.91
N ILE A 184 1.55 6.88 -1.47
CA ILE A 184 2.39 5.67 -1.51
C ILE A 184 1.78 4.55 -0.67
N VAL A 185 1.30 4.86 0.54
CA VAL A 185 0.65 3.90 1.45
C VAL A 185 -0.60 3.31 0.82
N ASN A 186 -1.46 4.15 0.21
CA ASN A 186 -2.65 3.67 -0.49
C ASN A 186 -2.29 2.69 -1.60
N VAL A 187 -1.35 3.07 -2.49
CA VAL A 187 -0.90 2.20 -3.59
C VAL A 187 -0.34 0.88 -3.06
N ALA A 188 0.47 0.95 -2.00
CA ALA A 188 1.12 -0.22 -1.42
C ALA A 188 0.09 -1.26 -0.94
N ILE A 189 -0.87 -0.82 -0.12
CA ILE A 189 -1.86 -1.71 0.49
C ILE A 189 -2.86 -2.21 -0.56
N ASP A 190 -3.32 -1.34 -1.45
CA ASP A 190 -4.26 -1.74 -2.51
C ASP A 190 -3.63 -2.73 -3.48
N SER A 191 -2.36 -2.51 -3.85
CA SER A 191 -1.63 -3.44 -4.71
C SER A 191 -1.38 -4.78 -4.02
N LEU A 192 -1.19 -4.80 -2.70
CA LEU A 192 -1.05 -6.05 -1.93
C LEU A 192 -2.35 -6.84 -1.93
N VAL A 193 -3.46 -6.20 -1.58
CA VAL A 193 -4.78 -6.84 -1.54
C VAL A 193 -5.19 -7.33 -2.93
N CYS A 194 -5.04 -6.50 -3.96
CA CYS A 194 -5.27 -6.90 -5.35
C CYS A 194 -4.38 -8.08 -5.76
N GLY A 195 -3.10 -8.05 -5.39
CA GLY A 195 -2.17 -9.15 -5.64
C GLY A 195 -2.60 -10.47 -4.99
N LEU A 196 -3.07 -10.43 -3.75
CA LEU A 196 -3.60 -11.60 -3.05
C LEU A 196 -4.85 -12.16 -3.74
N PHE A 197 -5.80 -11.32 -4.15
CA PHE A 197 -6.98 -11.77 -4.93
C PHE A 197 -6.59 -12.41 -6.26
N MET A 198 -5.64 -11.81 -6.98
CA MET A 198 -5.13 -12.39 -8.24
C MET A 198 -4.42 -13.74 -8.00
N HIS A 199 -3.79 -13.93 -6.85
CA HIS A 199 -3.25 -15.23 -6.46
C HIS A 199 -4.33 -16.26 -6.18
N ILE A 200 -5.45 -15.88 -5.57
CA ILE A 200 -6.59 -16.79 -5.41
C ILE A 200 -7.10 -17.24 -6.78
N CYS A 201 -7.31 -16.32 -7.73
CA CYS A 201 -7.69 -16.67 -9.10
C CYS A 201 -6.67 -17.62 -9.77
N CYS A 202 -5.37 -17.36 -9.57
CA CYS A 202 -4.31 -18.25 -10.05
C CYS A 202 -4.43 -19.67 -9.45
N GLN A 203 -4.74 -19.80 -8.16
CA GLN A 203 -4.88 -21.10 -7.51
C GLN A 203 -6.14 -21.85 -7.98
N ILE A 204 -7.23 -21.13 -8.25
CA ILE A 204 -8.45 -21.70 -8.85
C ILE A 204 -8.14 -22.29 -10.25
N GLU A 205 -7.39 -21.58 -11.08
CA GLU A 205 -7.01 -22.08 -12.41
C GLU A 205 -6.03 -23.26 -12.34
N ILE A 206 -5.10 -23.25 -11.37
CA ILE A 206 -4.24 -24.40 -11.09
C ILE A 206 -5.08 -25.60 -10.63
N LEU A 207 -6.10 -25.38 -9.79
CA LEU A 207 -7.02 -26.43 -9.37
C LEU A 207 -7.80 -27.02 -10.56
N GLU A 208 -8.29 -26.18 -11.47
CA GLU A 208 -8.94 -26.64 -12.70
C GLU A 208 -8.01 -27.50 -13.55
N TYR A 209 -6.76 -27.05 -13.75
CA TYR A 209 -5.75 -27.81 -14.48
C TYR A 209 -5.48 -29.18 -13.83
N ARG A 210 -5.35 -29.23 -12.51
CA ARG A 210 -5.15 -30.47 -11.75
C ARG A 210 -6.36 -31.40 -11.83
N LEU A 211 -7.58 -30.88 -11.81
CA LEU A 211 -8.81 -31.67 -11.98
C LEU A 211 -8.86 -32.31 -13.38
N ARG A 212 -8.46 -31.59 -14.43
CA ARG A 212 -8.34 -32.15 -15.79
C ARG A 212 -7.30 -33.27 -15.86
N LYS A 213 -6.22 -33.18 -15.08
CA LYS A 213 -5.15 -34.18 -14.99
C LYS A 213 -5.53 -35.43 -14.17
N ILE A 214 -6.53 -35.34 -13.30
CA ILE A 214 -7.12 -36.52 -12.64
C ILE A 214 -7.78 -37.45 -13.65
N LEU A 215 -8.45 -36.90 -14.67
CA LEU A 215 -9.08 -37.69 -15.73
C LEU A 215 -8.07 -38.53 -16.53
N SER A 216 -6.78 -38.17 -16.50
CA SER A 216 -5.68 -38.95 -17.10
C SER A 216 -4.91 -39.83 -16.10
N ASN A 217 -5.47 -40.08 -14.90
CA ASN A 217 -4.89 -40.92 -13.82
C ASN A 217 -3.52 -40.47 -13.27
N GLN A 218 -3.12 -39.21 -13.46
CA GLN A 218 -1.80 -38.72 -13.02
C GLN A 218 -1.79 -38.04 -11.62
N LEU A 219 -2.95 -37.81 -10.99
CA LEU A 219 -3.06 -37.15 -9.69
C LEU A 219 -4.18 -37.76 -8.84
N THR A 220 -4.08 -37.70 -7.51
CA THR A 220 -5.11 -38.21 -6.60
C THR A 220 -6.20 -37.18 -6.32
N VAL A 221 -7.47 -37.60 -6.36
CA VAL A 221 -8.64 -36.76 -6.04
C VAL A 221 -8.52 -36.11 -4.66
N ALA A 222 -7.99 -36.85 -3.68
CA ALA A 222 -7.76 -36.36 -2.31
C ALA A 222 -6.86 -35.11 -2.27
N TYR A 223 -5.86 -35.01 -3.16
CA TYR A 223 -4.99 -33.84 -3.22
C TYR A 223 -5.73 -32.60 -3.75
N CYS A 224 -6.59 -32.75 -4.76
CA CYS A 224 -7.41 -31.66 -5.27
C CYS A 224 -8.46 -31.19 -4.27
N VAL A 225 -9.07 -32.10 -3.52
CA VAL A 225 -9.99 -31.76 -2.42
C VAL A 225 -9.24 -30.98 -1.33
N ARG A 226 -8.03 -31.41 -0.94
CA ARG A 226 -7.18 -30.68 0.00
C ARG A 226 -6.80 -29.28 -0.50
N HIS A 227 -6.55 -29.15 -1.80
CA HIS A 227 -6.28 -27.85 -2.44
C HIS A 227 -7.51 -26.94 -2.37
N HIS A 228 -8.67 -27.43 -2.79
CA HIS A 228 -9.94 -26.69 -2.73
C HIS A 228 -10.24 -26.19 -1.30
N ASN A 229 -10.17 -27.08 -0.31
CA ASN A 229 -10.45 -26.76 1.09
C ASN A 229 -9.45 -25.79 1.74
N ARG A 230 -8.31 -25.49 1.09
CA ARG A 230 -7.39 -24.44 1.57
C ARG A 230 -7.63 -23.10 0.89
N ILE A 231 -8.33 -23.07 -0.24
CA ILE A 231 -8.70 -21.82 -0.92
C ILE A 231 -9.90 -21.16 -0.22
N PHE A 232 -10.88 -21.96 0.21
CA PHE A 232 -12.12 -21.56 0.87
C PHE A 232 -12.05 -21.80 2.37
#